data_AF-A0A226MAM9-F1
#
_entry.id   AF-A0A226MAM9-F1
#
_cell.length_a   1.000
_cell.length_b   1.000
_cell.length_c   1.000
_cell.angle_alpha   90.00
_cell.angle_beta   90.00
_cell.angle_gamma   90.00
#
_symmetry.space_group_name_H-M   'P 1'
#
loop_
_entity.id
_entity.type
_entity.pdbx_description
1 polymer ?
#
loop_
_entity_poly.entity_id
_entity_poly.type
_entity_poly.pdbx_seq_one_letter_code
_entity_poly.pdbx_strand_id
1 'polypeptide(L)'
;VSFVVRIVPSPDWFVGIDSLNLCEGDHWMEEISIDLYPYDAGTDSGFTFSSPNFATIPQDTVTEKHHWTVKFHNGLPGVSAEVLAGKQGPRSELVLYFFILLTMERLVQVWKKKQDVNQIIVSEIKKIL
;
A
#
# COMPACT_ATOMS: atom_id res chain seq x y z
N VAL A 1 -9.85 9.88 14.36
CA VAL A 1 -9.16 8.60 14.09
C VAL A 1 -7.99 8.88 13.18
N SER A 2 -6.81 8.37 13.52
CA SER A 2 -5.62 8.46 12.67
C SER A 2 -4.98 7.08 12.53
N PHE A 3 -4.46 6.76 11.35
CA PHE A 3 -3.67 5.56 11.12
C PHE A 3 -2.67 5.75 9.98
N VAL A 4 -1.64 4.89 9.95
CA VAL A 4 -0.61 4.84 8.90
C VAL A 4 -0.34 3.39 8.54
N VAL A 5 -0.10 3.13 7.25
CA VAL A 5 0.33 1.84 6.69
C VAL A 5 1.48 2.09 5.72
N ARG A 6 2.62 1.42 5.94
CA ARG A 6 3.79 1.51 5.07
C ARG A 6 3.56 0.77 3.75
N ILE A 7 4.02 1.35 2.64
CA ILE A 7 4.11 0.67 1.35
C ILE A 7 5.38 -0.17 1.34
N VAL A 8 5.29 -1.47 1.02
CA VAL A 8 6.42 -2.39 1.06
C VAL A 8 6.60 -3.11 -0.28
N PRO A 9 7.81 -3.10 -0.88
CA PRO A 9 8.97 -2.29 -0.47
C PRO A 9 8.78 -0.81 -0.85
N SER A 10 9.38 0.10 -0.11
CA SER A 10 9.52 1.52 -0.45
C SER A 10 10.68 2.12 0.35
N PRO A 11 11.20 3.31 0.00
CA PRO A 11 12.12 4.05 0.86
C PRO A 11 11.42 4.38 2.19
N ASP A 12 10.50 5.33 2.16
CA ASP A 12 9.75 5.82 3.31
C ASP A 12 8.29 6.19 2.98
N TRP A 13 7.72 5.57 1.95
CA TRP A 13 6.38 5.87 1.48
C TRP A 13 5.29 5.13 2.29
N PHE A 14 4.17 5.81 2.53
CA PHE A 14 3.05 5.27 3.30
C PHE A 14 1.70 5.80 2.80
N VAL A 15 0.62 5.15 3.22
CA VAL A 15 -0.75 5.68 3.13
C VAL A 15 -1.29 5.85 4.54
N GLY A 16 -2.23 6.76 4.74
CA GLY A 16 -2.79 6.98 6.06
C GLY A 16 -3.90 8.00 6.07
N ILE A 17 -4.54 8.10 7.21
CA ILE A 17 -5.54 9.10 7.51
C ILE A 17 -5.09 9.81 8.78
N ASP A 18 -5.15 11.14 8.76
CA ASP A 18 -4.92 11.96 9.94
C ASP A 18 -6.23 12.62 10.38
N SER A 19 -6.55 12.44 11.67
CA SER A 19 -7.56 13.20 12.39
C SER A 19 -8.98 13.13 11.80
N LEU A 20 -9.36 11.97 11.24
CA LEU A 20 -10.71 11.74 10.74
C LEU A 20 -11.72 11.82 11.88
N ASN A 21 -12.64 12.78 11.79
CA ASN A 21 -13.74 12.90 12.72
C ASN A 21 -14.90 12.00 12.29
N LEU A 22 -15.28 11.04 13.13
CA LEU A 22 -16.43 10.15 12.92
C LEU A 22 -17.70 10.67 13.60
N CYS A 23 -17.62 11.76 14.35
CA CYS A 23 -18.76 12.39 15.02
C CYS A 23 -19.13 13.66 14.26
N GLU A 24 -20.33 13.69 13.68
CA GLU A 24 -20.86 14.84 12.98
C GLU A 24 -22.07 15.38 13.76
N GLY A 25 -21.87 16.52 14.44
CA GLY A 25 -22.85 17.06 15.38
C GLY A 25 -23.08 16.13 16.57
N ASP A 26 -24.32 15.66 16.74
CA ASP A 26 -24.72 14.74 17.82
C ASP A 26 -24.81 13.28 17.37
N HIS A 27 -24.33 12.96 16.15
CA HIS A 27 -24.43 11.62 15.56
C HIS A 27 -23.05 11.04 15.23
N TRP A 28 -22.95 9.70 15.29
CA TRP A 28 -21.77 8.95 14.85
C TRP A 28 -22.02 8.40 13.45
N MET A 29 -21.01 8.52 12.58
CA MET A 29 -21.05 7.92 11.25
C MET A 29 -21.05 6.38 11.36
N GLU A 30 -21.99 5.73 10.66
CA GLU A 30 -22.10 4.27 10.63
C GLU A 30 -21.03 3.65 9.69
N GLU A 31 -20.78 4.28 8.55
CA GLU A 31 -19.81 3.83 7.55
C GLU A 31 -19.22 5.01 6.78
N ILE A 32 -17.94 4.92 6.41
CA ILE A 32 -17.26 5.87 5.53
C ILE A 32 -16.26 5.14 4.63
N SER A 33 -16.21 5.53 3.36
CA SER A 33 -15.23 5.05 2.38
C SER A 33 -14.36 6.21 1.91
N ILE A 34 -13.04 6.04 1.95
CA ILE A 34 -12.05 7.09 1.65
C ILE A 34 -10.98 6.48 0.75
N ASP A 35 -10.71 7.11 -0.38
CA ASP A 35 -9.59 6.78 -1.26
C ASP A 35 -8.28 7.28 -0.64
N LEU A 36 -7.25 6.42 -0.63
CA LEU A 36 -5.94 6.75 -0.06
C LEU A 36 -4.90 6.94 -1.16
N TYR A 37 -4.03 7.93 -0.97
CA TYR A 37 -2.91 8.24 -1.85
C TYR A 37 -1.58 8.12 -1.10
N PRO A 38 -0.47 7.82 -1.80
CA PRO A 38 0.84 7.69 -1.18
C PRO A 38 1.39 9.05 -0.71
N TYR A 39 1.95 9.02 0.49
CA TYR A 39 2.73 10.08 1.11
C TYR A 39 4.20 9.65 1.22
N ASP A 40 5.09 10.62 1.20
CA ASP A 40 6.53 10.49 1.44
C ASP A 40 6.85 11.11 2.81
N ALA A 41 7.60 10.39 3.63
CA ALA A 41 7.88 10.81 5.00
C ALA A 41 8.98 11.87 5.10
N GLY A 42 9.75 12.11 4.03
CA GLY A 42 10.85 13.08 4.01
C GLY A 42 12.10 12.61 4.75
N THR A 43 12.31 11.30 4.85
CA THR A 43 13.40 10.66 5.61
C THR A 43 14.34 9.84 4.74
N ASP A 44 13.87 9.33 3.61
CA ASP A 44 14.67 8.58 2.63
C ASP A 44 14.42 9.07 1.20
N SER A 45 15.46 9.58 0.57
CA SER A 45 15.48 10.15 -0.78
C SER A 45 15.56 9.08 -1.89
N GLY A 46 15.26 7.81 -1.60
CA GLY A 46 15.11 6.77 -2.61
C GLY A 46 14.03 7.09 -3.64
N PHE A 47 14.32 6.85 -4.92
CA PHE A 47 13.41 7.20 -6.03
C PHE A 47 12.51 6.05 -6.49
N THR A 48 12.83 4.82 -6.09
CA THR A 48 12.11 3.61 -6.50
C THR A 48 11.79 2.73 -5.30
N PHE A 49 10.80 1.84 -5.45
CA PHE A 49 10.37 0.92 -4.38
C PHE A 49 11.52 0.12 -3.76
N SER A 50 12.54 -0.25 -4.54
CA SER A 50 13.67 -1.06 -4.11
C SER A 50 15.00 -0.28 -4.06
N SER A 51 14.94 1.05 -3.98
CA SER A 51 16.16 1.84 -3.80
C SER A 51 16.85 1.43 -2.50
N PRO A 52 18.20 1.39 -2.46
CA PRO A 52 18.91 1.30 -1.19
C PRO A 52 18.62 2.54 -0.36
N ASN A 53 18.76 2.43 0.96
CA ASN A 53 18.50 3.53 1.87
C ASN A 53 19.38 4.74 1.52
N PHE A 54 18.78 5.92 1.40
CA PHE A 54 19.48 7.17 1.14
C PHE A 54 18.87 8.30 1.96
N ALA A 55 19.46 8.58 3.13
CA ALA A 55 18.88 9.54 4.09
C ALA A 55 18.66 10.94 3.48
N THR A 56 17.48 11.50 3.71
CA THR A 56 17.17 12.90 3.39
C THR A 56 17.81 13.81 4.44
N ILE A 57 18.71 14.70 4.02
CA ILE A 57 19.45 15.61 4.92
C ILE A 57 19.41 17.05 4.34
N PRO A 58 18.82 18.03 5.05
CA PRO A 58 18.07 17.89 6.30
C PRO A 58 16.79 17.04 6.12
N GLN A 59 16.22 16.53 7.22
CA GLN A 59 14.94 15.81 7.15
C GLN A 59 13.83 16.73 6.64
N ASP A 60 13.06 16.27 5.67
CA ASP A 60 11.94 16.98 5.08
C ASP A 60 10.62 16.68 5.82
N THR A 61 9.58 17.46 5.52
CA THR A 61 8.22 17.23 6.04
C THR A 61 7.47 16.18 5.23
N VAL A 62 6.41 15.62 5.80
CA VAL A 62 5.49 14.72 5.08
C VAL A 62 4.91 15.44 3.86
N THR A 63 5.03 14.83 2.68
CA THR A 63 4.47 15.38 1.43
C THR A 63 3.62 14.35 0.71
N GLU A 64 2.45 14.78 0.22
CA GLU A 64 1.64 13.93 -0.64
C GLU A 64 2.30 13.79 -2.02
N LYS A 65 2.45 12.56 -2.51
CA LYS A 65 2.93 12.30 -3.87
C LYS A 65 1.78 12.47 -4.86
N HIS A 66 1.20 13.67 -4.92
CA HIS A 66 0.17 14.05 -5.91
C HIS A 66 0.70 14.10 -7.35
N HIS A 67 2.01 13.91 -7.55
CA HIS A 67 2.70 14.32 -8.78
C HIS A 67 3.76 13.29 -9.18
N TRP A 68 3.34 12.13 -9.71
CA TRP A 68 4.16 11.41 -10.70
C TRP A 68 4.10 12.08 -12.08
N THR A 69 3.59 13.30 -12.18
CA THR A 69 3.86 14.19 -13.32
C THR A 69 5.33 14.56 -13.26
N VAL A 70 6.15 13.74 -13.91
CA VAL A 70 7.57 13.99 -14.15
C VAL A 70 7.74 15.45 -14.59
N LYS A 71 8.30 16.29 -13.71
CA LYS A 71 8.76 17.62 -14.13
C LYS A 71 10.05 17.41 -14.92
N PHE A 72 9.91 17.25 -16.23
CA PHE A 72 11.06 17.33 -17.13
C PHE A 72 11.64 18.74 -17.02
N HIS A 73 12.89 18.82 -16.59
CA HIS A 73 13.73 19.99 -16.80
C HIS A 73 13.66 20.32 -18.30
N ASN A 74 13.05 21.48 -18.62
CA ASN A 74 12.90 22.13 -19.94
C ASN A 74 11.46 22.33 -20.50
N GLY A 75 10.43 22.41 -19.65
CA GLY A 75 9.28 23.32 -19.92
C GLY A 75 8.41 23.09 -21.16
N LEU A 76 8.28 21.87 -21.69
CA LEU A 76 7.33 21.59 -22.78
C LEU A 76 5.93 21.20 -22.24
N PRO A 77 4.84 21.78 -22.78
CA PRO A 77 3.49 21.52 -22.29
C PRO A 77 2.92 20.22 -22.87
N GLY A 78 2.27 19.45 -21.99
CA GLY A 78 1.21 18.50 -22.37
C GLY A 78 1.65 17.23 -23.08
N VAL A 79 2.04 16.22 -22.30
CA VAL A 79 1.87 14.81 -22.70
C VAL A 79 1.21 14.09 -21.54
N SER A 80 0.02 13.53 -21.81
CA SER A 80 -0.77 12.80 -20.83
C SER A 80 -0.03 11.57 -20.32
N ALA A 81 -0.38 11.12 -19.10
CA ALA A 81 0.24 9.98 -18.43
C ALA A 81 0.21 8.69 -19.29
N GLU A 82 -0.74 8.61 -20.24
CA GLU A 82 -0.82 7.51 -21.22
C GLU A 82 0.44 7.41 -22.12
N VAL A 83 1.13 8.52 -22.43
CA VAL A 83 2.31 8.52 -23.31
C VAL A 83 3.58 8.08 -22.57
N LEU A 84 3.67 8.33 -21.25
CA LEU A 84 4.80 7.86 -20.42
C LEU A 84 4.65 6.40 -19.98
N ALA A 85 3.41 5.92 -19.84
CA ALA A 85 3.12 4.48 -19.70
C ALA A 85 3.62 3.66 -20.90
N GLY A 86 3.83 4.30 -22.05
CA GLY A 86 4.46 3.69 -23.23
C GLY A 86 5.99 3.51 -23.15
N LYS A 87 6.68 4.08 -22.14
CA LYS A 87 8.14 3.92 -21.96
C LYS A 87 8.56 3.33 -20.62
N GLN A 88 7.68 3.30 -19.61
CA GLN A 88 7.81 2.37 -18.50
C GLN A 88 7.11 1.06 -18.91
N GLY A 89 7.89 0.08 -19.38
CA GLY A 89 7.34 -1.19 -19.86
C GLY A 89 6.36 -1.84 -18.86
N PRO A 90 5.46 -2.73 -19.31
CA PRO A 90 4.27 -3.24 -18.60
C PRO A 90 4.57 -4.14 -17.38
N ARG A 91 5.68 -3.93 -16.68
CA ARG A 91 6.17 -4.77 -15.60
C ARG A 91 5.70 -4.32 -14.21
N SER A 92 5.33 -3.06 -13.96
CA SER A 92 4.96 -2.62 -12.60
C SER A 92 3.56 -3.07 -12.17
N GLU A 93 2.55 -3.00 -13.04
CA GLU A 93 1.21 -3.51 -12.73
C GLU A 93 1.17 -5.03 -12.59
N LEU A 94 1.87 -5.75 -13.48
CA LEU A 94 2.00 -7.21 -13.38
C LEU A 94 2.75 -7.62 -12.12
N VAL A 95 3.75 -6.86 -11.68
CA VAL A 95 4.49 -7.15 -10.45
C VAL A 95 3.60 -6.94 -9.23
N LEU A 96 2.83 -5.86 -9.15
CA LEU A 96 1.87 -5.65 -8.05
C LEU A 96 0.79 -6.74 -8.03
N TYR A 97 0.25 -7.09 -9.20
CA TYR A 97 -0.73 -8.17 -9.34
C TYR A 97 -0.13 -9.52 -8.92
N PHE A 98 1.11 -9.81 -9.31
CA PHE A 98 1.80 -11.05 -8.94
C PHE A 98 2.12 -11.12 -7.44
N PHE A 99 2.52 -10.00 -6.82
CA PHE A 99 2.75 -9.94 -5.38
C PHE A 99 1.45 -10.05 -4.58
N ILE A 100 0.38 -9.37 -4.98
CA ILE A 100 -0.94 -9.51 -4.34
C ILE A 100 -1.44 -10.95 -4.49
N LEU A 101 -1.34 -11.54 -5.69
CA LEU A 101 -1.75 -12.94 -5.93
C LEU A 101 -0.93 -13.93 -5.09
N LEU A 102 0.40 -13.79 -5.03
CA LEU A 102 1.27 -14.61 -4.18
C LEU A 102 0.94 -14.48 -2.69
N THR A 103 0.60 -13.27 -2.24
CA THR A 103 0.24 -13.03 -0.84
C THR A 103 -1.11 -13.66 -0.52
N MET A 104 -2.09 -13.54 -1.41
CA MET A 104 -3.40 -14.18 -1.28
C MET A 104 -3.31 -15.70 -1.36
N GLU A 105 -2.50 -16.26 -2.25
CA GLU A 105 -2.23 -17.70 -2.32
C GLU A 105 -1.65 -18.23 -1.01
N ARG A 106 -0.66 -17.54 -0.43
CA ARG A 106 -0.10 -17.92 0.88
C ARG A 106 -1.14 -17.86 2.00
N LEU A 107 -1.97 -16.83 2.04
CA LEU A 107 -3.06 -16.72 3.03
C LEU A 107 -4.10 -17.84 2.86
N VAL A 108 -4.46 -18.21 1.63
CA VAL A 108 -5.35 -19.34 1.33
C VAL A 108 -4.73 -20.66 1.80
N GLN A 109 -3.43 -20.88 1.59
CA GLN A 109 -2.76 -22.09 2.07
C GLN A 109 -2.72 -22.17 3.60
N VAL A 110 -2.46 -21.05 4.29
CA VAL A 110 -2.49 -20.99 5.75
C VAL A 110 -3.90 -21.27 6.28
N TRP A 111 -4.93 -20.70 5.64
CA TRP A 111 -6.33 -20.93 6.02
C TRP A 111 -6.74 -22.40 5.80
N LYS A 112 -6.41 -23.00 4.65
CA LYS A 112 -6.65 -24.43 4.38
C LYS A 112 -5.98 -25.32 5.41
N LYS A 113 -4.70 -25.06 5.73
CA LYS A 113 -3.97 -25.81 6.76
C LYS A 113 -4.63 -25.68 8.14
N LYS A 114 -5.13 -24.49 8.50
CA LYS A 114 -5.86 -24.28 9.77
C LYS A 114 -7.19 -25.02 9.78
N GLN A 115 -7.86 -25.12 8.64
CA GLN A 115 -9.10 -25.89 8.49
C GLN A 115 -8.86 -27.40 8.59
N ASP A 116 -7.80 -27.92 7.98
CA ASP A 116 -7.40 -29.32 8.10
C ASP A 116 -7.08 -29.68 9.55
N VAL A 117 -6.33 -28.83 10.26
CA VAL A 117 -6.07 -29.01 11.71
C VAL A 117 -7.37 -29.01 12.51
N ASN A 118 -8.29 -28.09 12.24
CA ASN A 118 -9.60 -28.08 12.91
C ASN A 118 -10.39 -29.37 12.64
N GLN A 119 -10.38 -29.89 11.40
CA GLN A 119 -11.06 -31.15 11.08
C GLN A 119 -10.40 -32.37 11.75
N ILE A 120 -9.08 -32.40 11.85
CA ILE A 120 -8.34 -33.44 12.59
C ILE A 120 -8.76 -33.41 14.06
N ILE A 121 -8.73 -32.23 14.69
CA ILE A 121 -9.14 -32.05 16.10
C ILE A 121 -10.58 -32.52 16.31
N VAL A 122 -11.51 -32.10 15.44
CA VAL A 122 -12.92 -32.52 15.51
C VAL A 122 -13.06 -34.04 15.34
N SER A 123 -12.28 -34.67 14.46
CA SER A 123 -12.31 -36.12 14.23
C SER A 123 -11.75 -36.92 15.40
N GLU A 124 -10.69 -36.43 16.06
CA GLU A 124 -10.11 -37.09 17.25
C GLU A 124 -11.03 -36.92 18.46
N ILE A 125 -11.65 -35.74 18.64
CA ILE A 125 -12.67 -35.54 19.68
C ILE A 125 -13.84 -36.52 19.50
N LYS A 126 -14.32 -36.75 18.27
CA LYS A 126 -15.37 -37.73 17.95
C LYS A 126 -14.98 -39.19 18.17
N LYS A 127 -13.69 -39.53 18.28
CA LYS A 127 -13.22 -40.89 18.62
C LYS A 127 -13.16 -41.13 20.12
N ILE A 128 -13.05 -40.06 20.91
CA ILE A 128 -12.95 -40.10 22.37
C ILE A 128 -14.35 -40.08 23.04
N LEU A 129 -15.35 -39.54 22.34
CA LEU A 129 -16.76 -39.58 22.71
C LEU A 129 -17.45 -40.85 22.15
#